data_AF-B7ZDM6-F1
#
_entry.id   AF-B7ZDM6-F1
#
_cell.length_a   1.000
_cell.length_b   1.000
_cell.length_c   1.000
_cell.angle_alpha   90.00
_cell.angle_beta   90.00
_cell.angle_gamma   90.00
#
_symmetry.space_group_name_H-M   'P 1'
#
loop_
_entity.id
_entity.type
_entity.pdbx_description
1 polymer ?
#
loop_
_entity_poly.entity_id
_entity_poly.type
_entity_poly.pdbx_seq_one_letter_code
_entity_poly.pdbx_strand_id
1 'polypeptide(L)'
;MRIFLKSIPMLILGVVLFVPNVFAANSVTRLDGASRYEVAVNVSKQGWSSASTVVVANGTAYADVLTAAPLAYKYNAPILLTESSKLTTPTKNRISQLKPSKVIVIGGTISVSNNVVSEIKNLGVSTVERIGGRSRYEVAQNISKKLSSNSKAVIANGTAYADSLAIGSYAARNGIPILLTTASSIPEPTKNAMGSKGTTSTIVVGGEISVSKSVYSQLPSPTRIGGNSRFEVAANIAKKYYSSSKAAFVSNGYTYADALAGSVLAAKQNRPMLFTDAGSLPTATRAVIGSNSKNTFTVLGGTISVTTNVVNQLKNVIVGKKVFVDAGHGGYDSGAVGNGLKEKDVNLAVAKLVNSKLSAGGAIPVMARSTDVFLELSERVAKAKSNNANLFVSIHANSASPAATGTETYYYTKYEADNSKRLATQIQNRLYKALNTQNRGVKIGNFHVIRESTMPSSLVELAFISNVNDASKLKSALYQEKAAQAIYEGIIGYY
;
A
#
# COMPACT_ATOMS: atom_id res chain seq x y z
N MET A 1 35.58 69.12 26.72
CA MET A 1 34.26 69.43 26.14
C MET A 1 33.64 68.12 25.68
N ARG A 2 32.64 67.61 26.41
CA ARG A 2 32.07 66.26 26.25
C ARG A 2 31.13 66.21 25.03
N ILE A 3 31.35 65.25 24.13
CA ILE A 3 30.46 64.96 23.00
C ILE A 3 29.43 63.92 23.45
N PHE A 4 28.16 64.26 23.33
CA PHE A 4 27.01 63.38 23.56
C PHE A 4 26.90 62.35 22.42
N LEU A 5 27.06 61.05 22.71
CA LEU A 5 26.53 59.98 21.86
C LEU A 5 25.19 59.51 22.41
N LYS A 6 24.13 59.75 21.63
CA LYS A 6 22.77 59.26 21.88
C LYS A 6 22.72 57.76 21.61
N SER A 7 22.27 56.98 22.60
CA SER A 7 21.95 55.56 22.46
C SER A 7 20.58 55.38 21.80
N ILE A 8 20.53 54.69 20.65
CA ILE A 8 19.27 54.24 20.02
C ILE A 8 19.10 52.76 20.42
N PRO A 9 17.95 52.34 21.01
CA PRO A 9 17.71 50.94 21.28
C PRO A 9 17.32 50.23 19.99
N MET A 10 18.12 49.25 19.58
CA MET A 10 17.87 48.41 18.42
C MET A 10 16.78 47.39 18.77
N LEU A 11 15.57 47.60 18.23
CA LEU A 11 14.44 46.68 18.38
C LEU A 11 14.70 45.44 17.52
N ILE A 12 15.14 44.35 18.14
CA ILE A 12 15.28 43.04 17.46
C ILE A 12 13.88 42.48 17.25
N LEU A 13 13.34 42.68 16.05
CA LEU A 13 12.11 42.05 15.58
C LEU A 13 12.41 40.56 15.31
N GLY A 14 12.17 39.71 16.32
CA GLY A 14 12.28 38.26 16.19
C GLY A 14 11.26 37.72 15.19
N VAL A 15 11.68 37.51 13.94
CA VAL A 15 10.90 36.75 12.96
C VAL A 15 10.87 35.30 13.42
N VAL A 16 9.76 34.89 14.04
CA VAL A 16 9.46 33.48 14.27
C VAL A 16 9.18 32.85 12.92
N LEU A 17 10.23 32.32 12.28
CA LEU A 17 10.09 31.45 11.11
C LEU A 17 9.33 30.21 11.55
N PHE A 18 8.05 30.14 11.17
CA PHE A 18 7.22 28.96 11.33
C PHE A 18 7.80 27.88 10.40
N VAL A 19 8.71 27.06 10.92
CA VAL A 19 9.17 25.87 10.19
C VAL A 19 7.98 24.91 10.21
N PRO A 20 7.30 24.62 9.08
CA PRO A 20 6.32 23.56 9.09
C PRO A 20 7.06 22.30 9.52
N ASN A 21 6.58 21.63 10.58
CA ASN A 21 7.05 20.30 10.91
C ASN A 21 6.80 19.43 9.67
N VAL A 22 7.85 19.21 8.89
CA VAL A 22 7.81 18.25 7.80
C VAL A 22 7.72 16.90 8.48
N PHE A 23 6.51 16.33 8.51
CA PHE A 23 6.30 14.96 8.97
C PHE A 23 7.31 14.05 8.29
N ALA A 24 7.90 13.11 9.03
CA ALA A 24 8.80 12.12 8.45
C ALA A 24 7.98 11.18 7.55
N ALA A 25 7.70 11.64 6.32
CA ALA A 25 6.94 10.93 5.32
C ALA A 25 7.64 9.60 4.98
N ASN A 26 6.85 8.61 4.59
CA ASN A 26 7.41 7.35 4.12
C ASN A 26 8.31 7.59 2.90
N SER A 27 9.38 6.82 2.80
CA SER A 27 10.28 6.88 1.65
C SER A 27 9.63 6.18 0.46
N VAL A 28 9.45 6.89 -0.66
CA VAL A 28 8.89 6.34 -1.89
C VAL A 28 9.78 6.68 -3.06
N THR A 29 10.36 5.65 -3.68
CA THR A 29 11.07 5.73 -4.96
C THR A 29 10.23 5.13 -6.06
N ARG A 30 10.30 5.67 -7.26
CA ARG A 30 9.66 5.11 -8.45
C ARG A 30 10.72 4.64 -9.44
N LEU A 31 10.54 3.45 -9.98
CA LEU A 31 11.27 2.93 -11.13
C LEU A 31 10.27 2.90 -12.30
N ASP A 32 10.28 3.96 -13.11
CA ASP A 32 9.37 4.16 -14.23
C ASP A 32 10.10 4.18 -15.58
N GLY A 33 9.34 4.50 -16.63
CA GLY A 33 9.76 4.63 -18.01
C GLY A 33 8.55 4.94 -18.88
N ALA A 34 8.77 5.40 -20.10
CA ALA A 34 7.71 5.66 -21.07
C ALA A 34 7.00 4.37 -21.52
N SER A 35 7.63 3.22 -21.30
CA SER A 35 7.07 1.90 -21.60
C SER A 35 7.52 0.86 -20.57
N ARG A 36 6.85 -0.31 -20.56
CA ARG A 36 7.24 -1.47 -19.75
C ARG A 36 8.69 -1.93 -20.02
N TYR A 37 9.19 -1.71 -21.24
CA TYR A 37 10.57 -2.03 -21.62
C TYR A 37 11.55 -1.12 -20.89
N GLU A 38 11.27 0.18 -20.83
CA GLU A 38 12.10 1.14 -20.09
C GLU A 38 12.01 0.94 -18.58
N VAL A 39 10.83 0.60 -18.04
CA VAL A 39 10.68 0.20 -16.63
C VAL A 39 11.62 -0.96 -16.32
N ALA A 40 11.63 -2.01 -17.16
CA ALA A 40 12.54 -3.14 -16.98
C ALA A 40 14.03 -2.75 -17.06
N VAL A 41 14.38 -1.83 -17.97
CA VAL A 41 15.75 -1.27 -18.07
C VAL A 41 16.13 -0.50 -16.80
N ASN A 42 15.23 0.32 -16.25
CA ASN A 42 15.52 1.12 -15.07
C ASN A 42 15.57 0.27 -13.79
N VAL A 43 14.75 -0.78 -13.69
CA VAL A 43 14.93 -1.84 -12.68
C VAL A 43 16.30 -2.52 -12.82
N SER A 44 16.70 -2.83 -14.06
CA SER A 44 18.02 -3.42 -14.32
C SER A 44 19.16 -2.50 -13.90
N LYS A 45 19.08 -1.18 -14.16
CA LYS A 45 20.09 -0.21 -13.71
C LYS A 45 20.19 -0.14 -12.19
N GLN A 46 19.06 -0.21 -11.48
CA GLN A 46 19.02 -0.17 -10.03
C GLN A 46 19.67 -1.39 -9.37
N GLY A 47 19.52 -2.57 -9.96
CA GLY A 47 20.00 -3.83 -9.37
C GLY A 47 21.35 -4.34 -9.87
N TRP A 48 21.82 -3.85 -11.02
CA TRP A 48 22.97 -4.41 -11.74
C TRP A 48 23.77 -3.31 -12.44
N SER A 49 25.00 -3.07 -12.00
CA SER A 49 25.99 -2.32 -12.79
C SER A 49 26.51 -3.16 -13.96
N SER A 50 26.67 -4.47 -13.74
CA SER A 50 27.03 -5.50 -14.73
C SER A 50 26.26 -6.79 -14.48
N ALA A 51 26.14 -7.65 -15.50
CA ALA A 51 25.54 -8.97 -15.37
C ALA A 51 26.13 -9.93 -16.41
N SER A 52 26.63 -11.10 -15.98
CA SER A 52 27.14 -12.13 -16.90
C SER A 52 26.00 -12.82 -17.67
N THR A 53 24.80 -12.84 -17.09
CA THR A 53 23.58 -13.37 -17.70
C THR A 53 22.49 -12.32 -17.71
N VAL A 54 21.70 -12.26 -18.79
CA VAL A 54 20.45 -11.51 -18.86
C VAL A 54 19.31 -12.47 -19.23
N VAL A 55 18.15 -12.31 -18.61
CA VAL A 55 16.93 -13.04 -19.01
C VAL A 55 16.07 -12.12 -19.88
N VAL A 56 15.65 -12.60 -21.04
CA VAL A 56 14.77 -11.87 -21.96
C VAL A 56 13.43 -12.57 -22.04
N ALA A 57 12.36 -11.80 -21.85
CA ALA A 57 10.99 -12.27 -21.76
C ALA A 57 10.06 -11.41 -22.64
N ASN A 58 8.97 -11.98 -23.15
CA ASN A 58 7.97 -11.21 -23.89
C ASN A 58 7.24 -10.23 -22.94
N GLY A 59 7.20 -8.96 -23.32
CA GLY A 59 6.54 -7.90 -22.57
C GLY A 59 5.05 -7.72 -22.88
N THR A 60 4.51 -8.33 -23.93
CA THR A 60 3.10 -8.28 -24.36
C THR A 60 2.33 -9.59 -24.14
N ALA A 61 2.99 -10.74 -24.01
CA ALA A 61 2.37 -12.02 -23.61
C ALA A 61 2.98 -12.62 -22.33
N TYR A 62 2.15 -12.86 -21.31
CA TYR A 62 2.62 -13.31 -19.98
C TYR A 62 2.79 -14.82 -19.82
N ALA A 63 2.18 -15.63 -20.72
CA ALA A 63 1.98 -17.06 -20.50
C ALA A 63 3.27 -17.80 -20.11
N ASP A 64 4.36 -17.53 -20.82
CA ASP A 64 5.61 -18.26 -20.70
C ASP A 64 6.52 -17.75 -19.57
N VAL A 65 6.24 -16.56 -19.02
CA VAL A 65 7.23 -15.80 -18.23
C VAL A 65 6.92 -15.77 -16.73
N LEU A 66 5.78 -16.31 -16.32
CA LEU A 66 5.28 -16.30 -14.93
C LEU A 66 6.24 -16.93 -13.91
N THR A 67 7.07 -17.86 -14.36
CA THR A 67 7.94 -18.67 -13.50
C THR A 67 9.41 -18.34 -13.67
N ALA A 68 9.75 -17.25 -14.38
CA ALA A 68 11.12 -16.89 -14.71
C ALA A 68 11.93 -16.33 -13.53
N ALA A 69 11.26 -15.76 -12.51
CA ALA A 69 11.95 -15.05 -11.42
C ALA A 69 12.98 -15.90 -10.65
N PRO A 70 12.70 -17.16 -10.25
CA PRO A 70 13.71 -17.99 -9.60
C PRO A 70 14.91 -18.33 -10.47
N LEU A 71 14.70 -18.50 -11.77
CA LEU A 71 15.81 -18.75 -12.70
C LEU A 71 16.68 -17.52 -12.86
N ALA A 72 16.06 -16.36 -13.10
CA ALA A 72 16.79 -15.10 -13.24
C ALA A 72 17.59 -14.80 -11.96
N TYR A 73 16.99 -15.04 -10.78
CA TYR A 73 17.69 -14.87 -9.50
C TYR A 73 18.86 -15.84 -9.32
N LYS A 74 18.71 -17.12 -9.70
CA LYS A 74 19.82 -18.10 -9.68
C LYS A 74 21.05 -17.60 -10.43
N TYR A 75 20.85 -16.93 -11.57
CA TYR A 75 21.95 -16.38 -12.38
C TYR A 75 22.34 -14.95 -11.99
N ASN A 76 21.77 -14.39 -10.92
CA ASN A 76 21.90 -12.98 -10.57
C ASN A 76 21.67 -12.07 -11.81
N ALA A 77 20.62 -12.37 -12.59
CA ALA A 77 20.34 -11.75 -13.87
C ALA A 77 19.13 -10.81 -13.80
N PRO A 78 19.17 -9.62 -14.43
CA PRO A 78 17.95 -8.83 -14.64
C PRO A 78 17.03 -9.54 -15.65
N ILE A 79 15.73 -9.31 -15.51
CA ILE A 79 14.74 -9.65 -16.54
C ILE A 79 14.48 -8.40 -17.38
N LEU A 80 14.84 -8.46 -18.66
CA LEU A 80 14.49 -7.45 -19.65
C LEU A 80 13.34 -7.93 -20.54
N LEU A 81 12.62 -6.98 -21.14
CA LEU A 81 11.41 -7.26 -21.90
C LEU A 81 11.60 -6.99 -23.38
N THR A 82 10.97 -7.79 -24.23
CA THR A 82 11.00 -7.65 -25.69
C THR A 82 9.58 -7.75 -26.27
N GLU A 83 9.40 -7.32 -27.52
CA GLU A 83 8.23 -7.70 -28.31
C GLU A 83 8.44 -9.12 -28.88
N SER A 84 7.36 -9.72 -29.40
CA SER A 84 7.44 -11.08 -29.94
C SER A 84 8.38 -11.19 -31.13
N SER A 85 8.37 -10.22 -32.04
CA SER A 85 9.13 -10.25 -33.29
C SER A 85 10.38 -9.37 -33.30
N LYS A 86 10.53 -8.46 -32.34
CA LYS A 86 11.56 -7.41 -32.35
C LYS A 86 12.17 -7.18 -30.98
N LEU A 87 13.51 -7.12 -30.92
CA LEU A 87 14.22 -6.65 -29.74
C LEU A 87 14.03 -5.13 -29.60
N THR A 88 13.34 -4.70 -28.56
CA THR A 88 13.04 -3.27 -28.38
C THR A 88 14.31 -2.47 -28.15
N THR A 89 14.34 -1.22 -28.65
CA THR A 89 15.51 -0.35 -28.53
C THR A 89 16.00 -0.19 -27.09
N PRO A 90 15.14 0.03 -26.07
CA PRO A 90 15.59 0.10 -24.68
C PRO A 90 16.32 -1.17 -24.22
N THR A 91 15.78 -2.34 -24.56
CA THR A 91 16.36 -3.64 -24.18
C THR A 91 17.66 -3.91 -24.92
N LYS A 92 17.70 -3.64 -26.24
CA LYS A 92 18.92 -3.74 -27.06
C LYS A 92 20.05 -2.92 -26.44
N ASN A 93 19.79 -1.63 -26.15
CA ASN A 93 20.77 -0.73 -25.56
C ASN A 93 21.25 -1.22 -24.19
N ARG A 94 20.33 -1.74 -23.36
CA ARG A 94 20.69 -2.23 -22.04
C ARG A 94 21.53 -3.51 -22.08
N ILE A 95 21.25 -4.43 -23.01
CA ILE A 95 22.09 -5.62 -23.23
C ILE A 95 23.49 -5.19 -23.67
N SER A 96 23.61 -4.24 -24.61
CA SER A 96 24.91 -3.71 -25.06
C SER A 96 25.70 -3.03 -23.93
N GLN A 97 25.02 -2.39 -22.97
CA GLN A 97 25.66 -1.80 -21.79
C GLN A 97 26.13 -2.86 -20.80
N LEU A 98 25.32 -3.89 -20.54
CA LEU A 98 25.65 -4.96 -19.60
C LEU A 98 26.72 -5.91 -20.12
N LYS A 99 26.83 -6.05 -21.44
CA LYS A 99 27.75 -6.97 -22.15
C LYS A 99 27.73 -8.39 -21.57
N PRO A 100 26.54 -9.03 -21.44
CA PRO A 100 26.47 -10.36 -20.87
C PRO A 100 27.11 -11.40 -21.80
N SER A 101 27.79 -12.39 -21.24
CA SER A 101 28.25 -13.55 -22.02
C SER A 101 27.10 -14.50 -22.36
N LYS A 102 26.02 -14.47 -21.58
CA LYS A 102 24.84 -15.32 -21.76
C LYS A 102 23.53 -14.53 -21.77
N VAL A 103 22.64 -14.85 -22.70
CA VAL A 103 21.24 -14.43 -22.65
C VAL A 103 20.34 -15.66 -22.62
N ILE A 104 19.38 -15.69 -21.69
CA ILE A 104 18.36 -16.73 -21.60
C ILE A 104 17.04 -16.14 -22.10
N VAL A 105 16.54 -16.67 -23.22
CA VAL A 105 15.25 -16.30 -23.78
C VAL A 105 14.17 -17.24 -23.24
N ILE A 106 13.15 -16.68 -22.60
CA ILE A 106 12.02 -17.45 -22.06
C ILE A 106 10.87 -17.47 -23.06
N GLY A 107 10.39 -18.68 -23.35
CA GLY A 107 9.21 -18.92 -24.18
C GLY A 107 9.50 -19.47 -25.56
N GLY A 108 8.43 -19.94 -26.20
CA GLY A 108 8.46 -20.47 -27.56
C GLY A 108 8.77 -19.40 -28.62
N THR A 109 8.90 -19.82 -29.88
CA THR A 109 9.17 -18.91 -31.00
C THR A 109 8.03 -17.95 -31.30
N ILE A 110 6.78 -18.31 -30.94
CA ILE A 110 5.63 -17.41 -31.02
C ILE A 110 5.75 -16.28 -29.99
N SER A 111 6.23 -16.59 -28.78
CA SER A 111 6.40 -15.62 -27.71
C SER A 111 7.63 -14.75 -27.92
N VAL A 112 8.75 -15.33 -28.34
CA VAL A 112 9.96 -14.57 -28.70
C VAL A 112 10.55 -15.22 -29.94
N SER A 113 10.48 -14.56 -31.08
CA SER A 113 10.86 -15.11 -32.38
C SER A 113 12.35 -15.41 -32.49
N ASN A 114 12.72 -16.15 -33.54
CA ASN A 114 14.12 -16.34 -33.88
C ASN A 114 14.79 -15.04 -34.36
N ASN A 115 14.02 -14.07 -34.86
CA ASN A 115 14.54 -12.75 -35.20
C ASN A 115 15.11 -12.05 -33.95
N VAL A 116 14.37 -12.06 -32.83
CA VAL A 116 14.86 -11.50 -31.56
C VAL A 116 16.15 -12.20 -31.10
N VAL A 117 16.22 -13.52 -31.24
CA VAL A 117 17.43 -14.29 -30.91
C VAL A 117 18.61 -13.86 -31.80
N SER A 118 18.40 -13.68 -33.09
CA SER A 118 19.42 -13.18 -34.02
C SER A 118 19.87 -11.76 -33.66
N GLU A 119 18.93 -10.87 -33.33
CA GLU A 119 19.24 -9.51 -32.86
C GLU A 119 20.12 -9.53 -31.60
N ILE A 120 19.84 -10.43 -30.64
CA ILE A 120 20.66 -10.59 -29.43
C ILE A 120 22.06 -11.11 -29.77
N LYS A 121 22.20 -12.10 -30.65
CA LYS A 121 23.50 -12.62 -31.09
C LYS A 121 24.34 -11.54 -31.77
N ASN A 122 23.70 -10.70 -32.59
CA ASN A 122 24.35 -9.58 -33.29
C ASN A 122 24.87 -8.49 -32.33
N LEU A 123 24.49 -8.51 -31.04
CA LEU A 123 25.09 -7.66 -30.01
C LEU A 123 26.40 -8.23 -29.43
N GLY A 124 26.89 -9.37 -29.93
CA GLY A 124 28.12 -10.00 -29.47
C GLY A 124 27.94 -10.93 -28.26
N VAL A 125 26.70 -11.36 -27.96
CA VAL A 125 26.42 -12.30 -26.87
C VAL A 125 26.88 -13.71 -27.27
N SER A 126 27.85 -14.28 -26.55
CA SER A 126 28.46 -15.58 -26.88
C SER A 126 27.50 -16.77 -26.76
N THR A 127 26.53 -16.73 -25.85
CA THR A 127 25.58 -17.84 -25.63
C THR A 127 24.16 -17.31 -25.54
N VAL A 128 23.29 -17.74 -26.44
CA VAL A 128 21.85 -17.48 -26.35
C VAL A 128 21.11 -18.80 -26.16
N GLU A 129 20.58 -19.01 -24.96
CA GLU A 129 19.84 -20.21 -24.58
C GLU A 129 18.34 -19.91 -24.61
N ARG A 130 17.55 -20.72 -25.31
CA ARG A 130 16.08 -20.64 -25.24
C ARG A 130 15.55 -21.69 -24.27
N ILE A 131 14.68 -21.27 -23.36
CA ILE A 131 13.86 -22.16 -22.53
C ILE A 131 12.41 -21.99 -22.98
N GLY A 132 12.00 -22.83 -23.92
CA GLY A 132 10.65 -22.87 -24.47
C GLY A 132 9.87 -24.11 -24.06
N GLY A 133 8.66 -24.23 -24.57
CA GLY A 133 7.75 -25.36 -24.40
C GLY A 133 6.50 -25.15 -25.26
N ARG A 134 5.71 -26.21 -25.45
CA ARG A 134 4.43 -26.18 -26.19
C ARG A 134 3.33 -25.46 -25.41
N SER A 135 3.52 -25.31 -24.11
CA SER A 135 2.60 -24.61 -23.21
C SER A 135 3.36 -23.94 -22.05
N ARG A 136 2.72 -22.99 -21.38
CA ARG A 136 3.22 -22.37 -20.13
C ARG A 136 3.61 -23.36 -19.04
N TYR A 137 2.92 -24.51 -18.99
CA TYR A 137 3.19 -25.58 -18.03
C TYR A 137 4.51 -26.29 -18.35
N GLU A 138 4.76 -26.54 -19.64
CA GLU A 138 6.03 -27.11 -20.11
C GLU A 138 7.20 -26.12 -19.98
N VAL A 139 6.96 -24.82 -20.23
CA VAL A 139 7.96 -23.78 -19.96
C VAL A 139 8.33 -23.76 -18.48
N ALA A 140 7.33 -23.82 -17.57
CA ALA A 140 7.57 -23.90 -16.13
C ALA A 140 8.35 -25.16 -15.73
N GLN A 141 8.01 -26.32 -16.30
CA GLN A 141 8.79 -27.55 -16.11
C GLN A 141 10.24 -27.37 -16.56
N ASN A 142 10.47 -26.81 -17.76
CA ASN A 142 11.81 -26.65 -18.31
C ASN A 142 12.63 -25.61 -17.54
N ILE A 143 12.01 -24.55 -17.03
CA ILE A 143 12.64 -23.63 -16.07
C ILE A 143 13.02 -24.37 -14.79
N SER A 144 12.13 -25.21 -14.24
CA SER A 144 12.41 -25.96 -13.00
C SER A 144 13.64 -26.86 -13.14
N LYS A 145 13.84 -27.51 -14.30
CA LYS A 145 15.02 -28.35 -14.58
C LYS A 145 16.33 -27.59 -14.44
N LYS A 146 16.34 -26.27 -14.70
CA LYS A 146 17.52 -25.41 -14.59
C LYS A 146 17.79 -24.92 -13.16
N LEU A 147 16.84 -25.06 -12.24
CA LEU A 147 17.04 -24.76 -10.82
C LEU A 147 17.69 -25.95 -10.10
N SER A 148 18.37 -25.68 -8.99
CA SER A 148 18.88 -26.74 -8.11
C SER A 148 17.75 -27.60 -7.57
N SER A 149 18.04 -28.83 -7.13
CA SER A 149 17.03 -29.69 -6.51
C SER A 149 16.46 -29.02 -5.26
N ASN A 150 15.13 -29.01 -5.17
CA ASN A 150 14.39 -28.43 -4.05
C ASN A 150 13.16 -29.31 -3.82
N SER A 151 13.03 -29.85 -2.61
CA SER A 151 11.90 -30.70 -2.23
C SER A 151 10.59 -29.91 -2.05
N LYS A 152 10.65 -28.59 -2.19
CA LYS A 152 9.51 -27.68 -2.15
C LYS A 152 9.23 -27.10 -3.52
N ALA A 153 7.95 -26.97 -3.88
CA ALA A 153 7.50 -26.25 -5.05
C ALA A 153 6.41 -25.21 -4.70
N VAL A 154 6.40 -24.10 -5.42
CA VAL A 154 5.24 -23.20 -5.44
C VAL A 154 4.30 -23.67 -6.55
N ILE A 155 3.00 -23.72 -6.25
CA ILE A 155 1.93 -24.05 -7.19
C ILE A 155 1.03 -22.84 -7.35
N ALA A 156 0.85 -22.36 -8.58
CA ALA A 156 -0.03 -21.25 -8.91
C ALA A 156 -0.85 -21.55 -10.18
N ASN A 157 -1.94 -20.85 -10.41
CA ASN A 157 -2.73 -21.02 -11.62
C ASN A 157 -2.04 -20.37 -12.83
N GLY A 158 -1.86 -21.14 -13.91
CA GLY A 158 -1.20 -20.68 -15.14
C GLY A 158 -1.99 -19.63 -15.94
N THR A 159 -3.29 -19.47 -15.72
CA THR A 159 -4.14 -18.45 -16.37
C THR A 159 -4.43 -17.24 -15.46
N ALA A 160 -4.06 -17.30 -14.17
CA ALA A 160 -4.16 -16.19 -13.22
C ALA A 160 -2.76 -15.72 -12.80
N TYR A 161 -2.13 -14.87 -13.61
CA TYR A 161 -0.72 -14.49 -13.46
C TYR A 161 -0.37 -13.84 -12.11
N ALA A 162 -1.30 -13.10 -11.50
CA ALA A 162 -1.00 -12.28 -10.32
C ALA A 162 -0.49 -13.11 -9.13
N ASP A 163 -1.04 -14.31 -8.95
CA ASP A 163 -0.66 -15.23 -7.86
C ASP A 163 0.81 -15.64 -7.98
N SER A 164 1.26 -15.99 -9.19
CA SER A 164 2.66 -16.35 -9.47
C SER A 164 3.63 -15.17 -9.30
N LEU A 165 3.22 -13.96 -9.70
CA LEU A 165 4.05 -12.76 -9.60
C LEU A 165 4.20 -12.31 -8.14
N ALA A 166 3.13 -12.40 -7.34
CA ALA A 166 3.14 -12.00 -5.94
C ALA A 166 4.13 -12.82 -5.10
N ILE A 167 4.23 -14.12 -5.36
CA ILE A 167 5.16 -15.03 -4.65
C ILE A 167 6.56 -15.06 -5.29
N GLY A 168 6.71 -14.46 -6.48
CA GLY A 168 7.92 -14.54 -7.30
C GLY A 168 9.20 -14.18 -6.55
N SER A 169 9.20 -13.09 -5.77
CA SER A 169 10.39 -12.67 -5.02
C SER A 169 10.78 -13.68 -3.92
N TYR A 170 9.79 -14.28 -3.26
CA TYR A 170 10.01 -15.29 -2.23
C TYR A 170 10.51 -16.60 -2.84
N ALA A 171 9.86 -17.08 -3.90
CA ALA A 171 10.27 -18.29 -4.60
C ALA A 171 11.70 -18.14 -5.12
N ALA A 172 12.02 -16.97 -5.69
CA ALA A 172 13.31 -16.68 -6.27
C ALA A 172 14.44 -16.72 -5.24
N ARG A 173 14.30 -15.97 -4.14
CA ARG A 173 15.31 -15.94 -3.07
C ARG A 173 15.58 -17.31 -2.45
N ASN A 174 14.56 -18.17 -2.38
CA ASN A 174 14.68 -19.49 -1.77
C ASN A 174 14.99 -20.60 -2.79
N GLY A 175 15.24 -20.27 -4.07
CA GLY A 175 15.50 -21.26 -5.11
C GLY A 175 14.35 -22.27 -5.29
N ILE A 176 13.11 -21.86 -5.01
CA ILE A 176 11.93 -22.71 -5.10
C ILE A 176 11.35 -22.60 -6.53
N PRO A 177 11.18 -23.71 -7.27
CA PRO A 177 10.49 -23.67 -8.57
C PRO A 177 9.05 -23.21 -8.40
N ILE A 178 8.59 -22.34 -9.31
CA ILE A 178 7.17 -22.06 -9.50
C ILE A 178 6.68 -22.97 -10.61
N LEU A 179 5.68 -23.80 -10.30
CA LEU A 179 5.00 -24.68 -11.25
C LEU A 179 3.55 -24.24 -11.38
N LEU A 180 2.94 -24.54 -12.53
CA LEU A 180 1.63 -24.01 -12.90
C LEU A 180 0.58 -25.12 -12.96
N THR A 181 -0.63 -24.85 -12.48
CA THR A 181 -1.81 -25.72 -12.66
C THR A 181 -2.89 -24.99 -13.42
N THR A 182 -3.93 -25.72 -13.83
CA THR A 182 -5.23 -25.08 -14.11
C THR A 182 -5.99 -24.93 -12.78
N ALA A 183 -7.21 -24.39 -12.83
CA ALA A 183 -8.07 -24.38 -11.65
C ALA A 183 -8.50 -25.78 -11.19
N SER A 184 -8.72 -26.69 -12.15
CA SER A 184 -9.35 -28.00 -11.92
C SER A 184 -8.45 -29.20 -12.18
N SER A 185 -7.24 -29.01 -12.70
CA SER A 185 -6.31 -30.10 -13.02
C SER A 185 -4.84 -29.73 -12.82
N ILE A 186 -4.03 -30.76 -12.56
CA ILE A 186 -2.57 -30.68 -12.57
C ILE A 186 -2.08 -31.18 -13.94
N PRO A 187 -1.58 -30.30 -14.83
CA PRO A 187 -1.08 -30.70 -16.13
C PRO A 187 0.12 -31.64 -16.03
N GLU A 188 0.28 -32.50 -17.03
CA GLU A 188 1.35 -33.51 -17.06
C GLU A 188 2.76 -32.92 -16.91
N PRO A 189 3.12 -31.78 -17.54
CA PRO A 189 4.40 -31.12 -17.30
C PRO A 189 4.67 -30.78 -15.82
N THR A 190 3.61 -30.42 -15.09
CA THR A 190 3.68 -30.06 -13.67
C THR A 190 3.91 -31.29 -12.80
N LYS A 191 3.24 -32.41 -13.11
CA LYS A 191 3.50 -33.71 -12.44
C LYS A 191 4.93 -34.16 -12.67
N ASN A 192 5.40 -34.12 -13.91
CA ASN A 192 6.78 -34.46 -14.27
C ASN A 192 7.81 -33.57 -13.58
N ALA A 193 7.54 -32.27 -13.47
CA ALA A 193 8.41 -31.36 -12.74
C ALA A 193 8.49 -31.72 -11.25
N MET A 194 7.35 -32.03 -10.61
CA MET A 194 7.34 -32.43 -9.19
C MET A 194 8.06 -33.77 -8.96
N GLY A 195 7.82 -34.77 -9.81
CA GLY A 195 8.48 -36.08 -9.73
C GLY A 195 10.00 -35.97 -9.90
N SER A 196 10.47 -35.29 -10.95
CA SER A 196 11.91 -35.13 -11.21
C SER A 196 12.66 -34.29 -10.18
N LYS A 197 11.95 -33.47 -9.40
CA LYS A 197 12.53 -32.67 -8.31
C LYS A 197 12.41 -33.32 -6.93
N GLY A 198 11.73 -34.46 -6.81
CA GLY A 198 11.46 -35.07 -5.51
C GLY A 198 10.65 -34.15 -4.61
N THR A 199 9.64 -33.48 -5.15
CA THR A 199 8.80 -32.54 -4.39
C THR A 199 8.03 -33.28 -3.30
N THR A 200 8.28 -32.95 -2.04
CA THR A 200 7.62 -33.51 -0.84
C THR A 200 6.66 -32.52 -0.18
N SER A 201 6.77 -31.22 -0.49
CA SER A 201 5.87 -30.18 0.03
C SER A 201 5.57 -29.10 -1.00
N THR A 202 4.38 -28.50 -0.91
CA THR A 202 3.95 -27.46 -1.86
C THR A 202 3.37 -26.24 -1.16
N ILE A 203 3.63 -25.05 -1.74
CA ILE A 203 2.96 -23.80 -1.38
C ILE A 203 1.97 -23.48 -2.49
N VAL A 204 0.68 -23.60 -2.21
CA VAL A 204 -0.39 -23.28 -3.16
C VAL A 204 -0.75 -21.81 -3.02
N VAL A 205 -0.57 -21.02 -4.07
CA VAL A 205 -0.84 -19.58 -4.07
C VAL A 205 -2.10 -19.29 -4.86
N GLY A 206 -3.03 -18.57 -4.23
CA GLY A 206 -4.36 -18.29 -4.77
C GLY A 206 -5.49 -18.96 -3.99
N GLY A 207 -6.69 -18.40 -4.12
CA GLY A 207 -7.92 -18.95 -3.55
C GLY A 207 -8.35 -20.25 -4.25
N GLU A 208 -9.47 -20.82 -3.81
CA GLU A 208 -10.00 -22.07 -4.37
C GLU A 208 -10.47 -21.93 -5.82
N ILE A 209 -10.84 -20.72 -6.25
CA ILE A 209 -11.14 -20.42 -7.66
C ILE A 209 -9.88 -20.54 -8.51
N SER A 210 -8.72 -20.09 -8.00
CA SER A 210 -7.43 -20.22 -8.70
C SER A 210 -6.94 -21.67 -8.70
N VAL A 211 -7.01 -22.36 -7.56
CA VAL A 211 -6.58 -23.75 -7.42
C VAL A 211 -7.59 -24.48 -6.55
N SER A 212 -8.43 -25.30 -7.15
CA SER A 212 -9.56 -25.98 -6.49
C SER A 212 -9.12 -26.88 -5.33
N LYS A 213 -10.07 -27.23 -4.45
CA LYS A 213 -9.86 -28.23 -3.38
C LYS A 213 -9.39 -29.57 -3.95
N SER A 214 -9.94 -29.98 -5.10
CA SER A 214 -9.55 -31.23 -5.77
C SER A 214 -8.07 -31.21 -6.16
N VAL A 215 -7.62 -30.15 -6.87
CA VAL A 215 -6.19 -29.99 -7.20
C VAL A 215 -5.33 -29.93 -5.95
N TYR A 216 -5.76 -29.16 -4.93
CA TYR A 216 -5.04 -29.03 -3.66
C TYR A 216 -4.79 -30.37 -2.99
N SER A 217 -5.80 -31.24 -2.91
CA SER A 217 -5.72 -32.55 -2.24
C SER A 217 -4.76 -33.54 -2.92
N GLN A 218 -4.45 -33.33 -4.20
CA GLN A 218 -3.53 -34.18 -4.97
C GLN A 218 -2.06 -33.75 -4.82
N LEU A 219 -1.78 -32.60 -4.20
CA LEU A 219 -0.43 -32.06 -4.10
C LEU A 219 0.31 -32.60 -2.85
N PRO A 220 1.64 -32.76 -2.91
CA PRO A 220 2.44 -33.16 -1.74
C PRO A 220 2.39 -32.10 -0.63
N SER A 221 2.02 -32.52 0.58
CA SER A 221 1.97 -31.71 1.82
C SER A 221 1.64 -30.22 1.59
N PRO A 222 0.47 -29.89 1.04
CA PRO A 222 0.17 -28.57 0.53
C PRO A 222 -0.12 -27.59 1.66
N THR A 223 0.34 -26.34 1.50
CA THR A 223 -0.04 -25.20 2.33
C THR A 223 -0.56 -24.08 1.45
N ARG A 224 -1.79 -23.60 1.69
CA ARG A 224 -2.39 -22.51 0.91
C ARG A 224 -2.01 -21.13 1.43
N ILE A 225 -1.77 -20.20 0.51
CA ILE A 225 -1.80 -18.75 0.74
C ILE A 225 -2.81 -18.16 -0.25
N GLY A 226 -4.05 -18.03 0.22
CA GLY A 226 -5.17 -17.52 -0.55
C GLY A 226 -5.53 -16.07 -0.20
N GLY A 227 -6.59 -15.58 -0.83
CA GLY A 227 -7.21 -14.29 -0.59
C GLY A 227 -8.40 -14.10 -1.53
N ASN A 228 -9.30 -13.18 -1.22
CA ASN A 228 -10.49 -12.88 -2.03
C ASN A 228 -10.15 -12.07 -3.29
N SER A 229 -8.94 -11.52 -3.35
CA SER A 229 -8.41 -10.79 -4.50
C SER A 229 -6.91 -10.98 -4.63
N ARG A 230 -6.36 -10.65 -5.80
CA ARG A 230 -4.91 -10.62 -6.05
C ARG A 230 -4.13 -9.74 -5.06
N PHE A 231 -4.77 -8.67 -4.58
CA PHE A 231 -4.20 -7.75 -3.60
C PHE A 231 -4.08 -8.41 -2.23
N GLU A 232 -5.11 -9.16 -1.85
CA GLU A 232 -5.12 -9.90 -0.59
C GLU A 232 -4.14 -11.08 -0.62
N VAL A 233 -4.01 -11.79 -1.74
CA VAL A 233 -2.98 -12.82 -1.92
C VAL A 233 -1.57 -12.23 -1.72
N ALA A 234 -1.25 -11.12 -2.39
CA ALA A 234 0.03 -10.44 -2.23
C ALA A 234 0.26 -9.94 -0.78
N ALA A 235 -0.78 -9.40 -0.14
CA ALA A 235 -0.74 -8.97 1.25
C ALA A 235 -0.48 -10.15 2.21
N ASN A 236 -1.13 -11.31 1.98
CA ASN A 236 -0.96 -12.50 2.81
C ASN A 236 0.43 -13.13 2.63
N ILE A 237 1.00 -13.08 1.43
CA ILE A 237 2.41 -13.47 1.19
C ILE A 237 3.36 -12.54 1.97
N ALA A 238 3.14 -11.23 1.89
CA ALA A 238 3.94 -10.25 2.62
C ALA A 238 3.82 -10.42 4.14
N LYS A 239 2.62 -10.70 4.64
CA LYS A 239 2.38 -10.99 6.06
C LYS A 239 3.11 -12.25 6.51
N LYS A 240 3.06 -13.33 5.72
CA LYS A 240 3.62 -14.63 6.09
C LYS A 240 5.15 -14.68 6.01
N TYR A 241 5.74 -14.11 4.96
CA TYR A 241 7.17 -14.28 4.67
C TYR A 241 8.01 -13.01 4.81
N TYR A 242 7.38 -11.86 5.01
CA TYR A 242 8.03 -10.55 5.04
C TYR A 242 7.45 -9.63 6.14
N SER A 243 7.05 -10.21 7.28
CA SER A 243 6.53 -9.47 8.43
C SER A 243 7.55 -8.50 9.03
N SER A 244 8.83 -8.91 9.08
CA SER A 244 9.94 -8.10 9.59
C SER A 244 10.43 -7.03 8.60
N SER A 245 10.19 -7.19 7.30
CA SER A 245 10.65 -6.25 6.29
C SER A 245 9.84 -4.95 6.34
N LYS A 246 10.50 -3.81 6.57
CA LYS A 246 9.88 -2.47 6.56
C LYS A 246 9.75 -1.88 5.16
N ALA A 247 10.22 -2.60 4.14
CA ALA A 247 10.18 -2.16 2.76
C ALA A 247 9.32 -3.08 1.88
N ALA A 248 8.80 -2.56 0.77
CA ALA A 248 8.07 -3.32 -0.23
C ALA A 248 8.24 -2.74 -1.64
N PHE A 249 8.15 -3.62 -2.65
CA PHE A 249 7.86 -3.19 -4.00
C PHE A 249 6.34 -3.08 -4.18
N VAL A 250 5.89 -2.12 -5.00
CA VAL A 250 4.47 -1.90 -5.31
C VAL A 250 4.31 -1.82 -6.82
N SER A 251 3.44 -2.65 -7.40
CA SER A 251 3.14 -2.66 -8.83
C SER A 251 1.62 -2.69 -9.06
N ASN A 252 1.17 -2.25 -10.23
CA ASN A 252 -0.23 -2.45 -10.63
C ASN A 252 -0.55 -3.95 -10.68
N GLY A 253 -1.63 -4.36 -10.02
CA GLY A 253 -2.05 -5.76 -9.93
C GLY A 253 -2.71 -6.31 -11.20
N TYR A 254 -3.17 -5.46 -12.13
CA TYR A 254 -3.81 -5.84 -13.39
C TYR A 254 -2.87 -5.88 -14.60
N THR A 255 -1.60 -5.57 -14.38
CA THR A 255 -0.54 -5.73 -15.38
C THR A 255 0.55 -6.63 -14.79
N TYR A 256 1.36 -7.26 -15.64
CA TYR A 256 2.36 -8.25 -15.19
C TYR A 256 3.80 -7.81 -15.44
N ALA A 257 4.03 -7.03 -16.50
CA ALA A 257 5.37 -6.74 -17.01
C ALA A 257 6.27 -6.03 -15.99
N ASP A 258 5.73 -5.00 -15.33
CA ASP A 258 6.46 -4.20 -14.33
C ASP A 258 6.81 -5.05 -13.10
N ALA A 259 5.83 -5.80 -12.57
CA ALA A 259 6.03 -6.72 -11.45
C ALA A 259 7.03 -7.85 -11.76
N LEU A 260 6.96 -8.42 -12.97
CA LEU A 260 7.88 -9.44 -13.45
C LEU A 260 9.32 -8.89 -13.48
N ALA A 261 9.53 -7.74 -14.12
CA ALA A 261 10.85 -7.12 -14.20
C ALA A 261 11.42 -6.80 -12.81
N GLY A 262 10.58 -6.27 -11.91
CA GLY A 262 10.94 -5.94 -10.53
C GLY A 262 11.13 -7.14 -9.61
N SER A 263 10.63 -8.32 -9.95
CA SER A 263 10.58 -9.49 -9.06
C SER A 263 11.96 -9.94 -8.56
N VAL A 264 12.97 -9.89 -9.42
CA VAL A 264 14.34 -10.32 -9.08
C VAL A 264 15.03 -9.29 -8.19
N LEU A 265 14.82 -8.00 -8.45
CA LEU A 265 15.33 -6.94 -7.58
C LEU A 265 14.67 -7.00 -6.19
N ALA A 266 13.36 -7.25 -6.14
CA ALA A 266 12.63 -7.49 -4.90
C ALA A 266 13.19 -8.70 -4.12
N ALA A 267 13.53 -9.79 -4.81
CA ALA A 267 14.18 -10.95 -4.22
C ALA A 267 15.57 -10.61 -3.65
N LYS A 268 16.40 -9.89 -4.41
CA LYS A 268 17.75 -9.44 -3.98
C LYS A 268 17.69 -8.57 -2.73
N GLN A 269 16.65 -7.74 -2.61
CA GLN A 269 16.49 -6.83 -1.49
C GLN A 269 15.70 -7.41 -0.32
N ASN A 270 15.27 -8.69 -0.38
CA ASN A 270 14.40 -9.30 0.63
C ASN A 270 13.12 -8.47 0.89
N ARG A 271 12.44 -8.10 -0.19
CA ARG A 271 11.22 -7.29 -0.16
C ARG A 271 10.05 -8.04 -0.81
N PRO A 272 8.85 -7.97 -0.24
CA PRO A 272 7.65 -8.49 -0.87
C PRO A 272 7.29 -7.66 -2.11
N MET A 273 6.58 -8.29 -3.04
CA MET A 273 5.80 -7.60 -4.06
C MET A 273 4.38 -7.38 -3.54
N LEU A 274 3.95 -6.13 -3.43
CA LEU A 274 2.58 -5.74 -3.14
C LEU A 274 1.91 -5.22 -4.42
N PHE A 275 0.58 -5.35 -4.48
CA PHE A 275 -0.19 -4.88 -5.62
C PHE A 275 -1.13 -3.72 -5.27
N THR A 276 -1.37 -2.88 -6.25
CA THR A 276 -2.30 -1.74 -6.21
C THR A 276 -3.20 -1.74 -7.43
N ASP A 277 -4.36 -1.09 -7.35
CA ASP A 277 -5.04 -0.63 -8.56
C ASP A 277 -4.26 0.57 -9.14
N ALA A 278 -4.60 1.01 -10.36
CA ALA A 278 -3.92 2.17 -10.97
C ALA A 278 -4.08 3.44 -10.13
N GLY A 279 -5.28 3.67 -9.60
CA GLY A 279 -5.69 4.92 -8.93
C GLY A 279 -5.57 4.93 -7.40
N SER A 280 -5.59 3.78 -6.72
CA SER A 280 -5.68 3.74 -5.26
C SER A 280 -5.14 2.42 -4.70
N LEU A 281 -4.60 2.48 -3.47
CA LEU A 281 -4.21 1.31 -2.68
C LEU A 281 -5.45 0.56 -2.17
N PRO A 282 -5.63 -0.73 -2.53
CA PRO A 282 -6.69 -1.56 -1.98
C PRO A 282 -6.57 -1.72 -0.47
N THR A 283 -7.69 -1.94 0.22
CA THR A 283 -7.73 -2.09 1.69
C THR A 283 -6.80 -3.19 2.20
N ALA A 284 -6.69 -4.33 1.51
CA ALA A 284 -5.77 -5.40 1.89
C ALA A 284 -4.30 -4.96 1.84
N THR A 285 -3.92 -4.19 0.81
CA THR A 285 -2.57 -3.63 0.66
C THR A 285 -2.29 -2.60 1.76
N ARG A 286 -3.23 -1.69 2.03
CA ARG A 286 -3.13 -0.74 3.16
C ARG A 286 -2.96 -1.48 4.49
N ALA A 287 -3.72 -2.54 4.72
CA ALA A 287 -3.71 -3.28 5.98
C ALA A 287 -2.35 -3.97 6.26
N VAL A 288 -1.73 -4.58 5.25
CA VAL A 288 -0.39 -5.19 5.43
C VAL A 288 0.71 -4.15 5.59
N ILE A 289 0.58 -2.99 4.94
CA ILE A 289 1.49 -1.86 5.14
C ILE A 289 1.45 -1.41 6.61
N GLY A 290 0.25 -1.15 7.15
CA GLY A 290 0.07 -0.70 8.52
C GLY A 290 0.52 -1.74 9.56
N SER A 291 0.07 -3.00 9.42
CA SER A 291 0.35 -4.07 10.39
C SER A 291 1.82 -4.49 10.45
N ASN A 292 2.56 -4.42 9.33
CA ASN A 292 3.99 -4.73 9.32
C ASN A 292 4.87 -3.47 9.46
N SER A 293 4.26 -2.30 9.67
CA SER A 293 4.91 -0.99 9.75
C SER A 293 5.82 -0.70 8.55
N LYS A 294 5.38 -1.01 7.34
CA LYS A 294 6.16 -0.74 6.13
C LYS A 294 6.17 0.77 5.86
N ASN A 295 7.35 1.33 5.63
CA ASN A 295 7.56 2.77 5.45
C ASN A 295 8.52 3.11 4.29
N THR A 296 9.01 2.10 3.57
CA THR A 296 9.89 2.27 2.42
C THR A 296 9.31 1.54 1.20
N PHE A 297 9.09 2.25 0.11
CA PHE A 297 8.39 1.71 -1.05
C PHE A 297 9.17 1.96 -2.34
N THR A 298 9.22 0.93 -3.19
CA THR A 298 9.67 1.06 -4.57
C THR A 298 8.50 0.78 -5.50
N VAL A 299 7.98 1.83 -6.12
CA VAL A 299 6.88 1.75 -7.09
C VAL A 299 7.44 1.37 -8.46
N LEU A 300 6.84 0.36 -9.08
CA LEU A 300 7.18 -0.11 -10.42
C LEU A 300 6.13 0.36 -11.43
N GLY A 301 6.60 0.95 -12.53
CA GLY A 301 5.75 1.44 -13.61
C GLY A 301 5.58 2.96 -13.63
N GLY A 302 5.21 3.50 -14.79
CA GLY A 302 4.92 4.93 -14.97
C GLY A 302 3.60 5.37 -14.33
N THR A 303 3.30 6.67 -14.43
CA THR A 303 2.10 7.30 -13.83
C THR A 303 0.77 6.80 -14.41
N ILE A 304 0.78 6.23 -15.62
CA ILE A 304 -0.40 5.57 -16.21
C ILE A 304 -0.68 4.21 -15.53
N SER A 305 0.39 3.46 -15.20
CA SER A 305 0.28 2.13 -14.57
C SER A 305 -0.03 2.26 -13.08
N VAL A 306 0.71 3.13 -12.38
CA VAL A 306 0.50 3.47 -10.97
C VAL A 306 0.50 4.99 -10.84
N THR A 307 -0.68 5.57 -10.62
CA THR A 307 -0.87 7.02 -10.58
C THR A 307 -0.14 7.71 -9.42
N THR A 308 -0.03 9.03 -9.50
CA THR A 308 0.50 9.87 -8.42
C THR A 308 -0.33 9.75 -7.15
N ASN A 309 -1.63 9.45 -7.25
CA ASN A 309 -2.48 9.27 -6.07
C ASN A 309 -2.01 8.10 -5.20
N VAL A 310 -1.65 6.96 -5.80
CA VAL A 310 -1.06 5.82 -5.07
C VAL A 310 0.24 6.22 -4.39
N VAL A 311 1.12 6.97 -5.08
CA VAL A 311 2.37 7.47 -4.49
C VAL A 311 2.11 8.39 -3.31
N ASN A 312 1.11 9.28 -3.41
CA ASN A 312 0.73 10.18 -2.32
C ASN A 312 0.19 9.40 -1.12
N GLN A 313 -0.63 8.36 -1.35
CA GLN A 313 -1.07 7.45 -0.30
C GLN A 313 0.12 6.73 0.36
N LEU A 314 1.07 6.22 -0.42
CA LEU A 314 2.26 5.55 0.13
C LEU A 314 3.15 6.49 0.95
N LYS A 315 3.30 7.76 0.52
CA LYS A 315 4.08 8.78 1.25
C LYS A 315 3.43 9.17 2.58
N ASN A 316 2.11 9.06 2.69
CA ASN A 316 1.37 9.51 3.85
C ASN A 316 1.63 8.61 5.07
N VAL A 317 1.98 9.21 6.20
CA VAL A 317 2.32 8.52 7.46
C VAL A 317 1.14 7.71 8.04
N ILE A 318 -0.09 8.06 7.65
CA ILE A 318 -1.30 7.36 8.09
C ILE A 318 -1.62 6.13 7.22
N VAL A 319 -0.83 5.80 6.20
CA VAL A 319 -1.12 4.67 5.32
C VAL A 319 -1.25 3.37 6.10
N GLY A 320 -2.39 2.69 5.93
CA GLY A 320 -2.70 1.46 6.66
C GLY A 320 -3.07 1.62 8.13
N LYS A 321 -3.05 2.85 8.68
CA LYS A 321 -3.53 3.11 10.04
C LYS A 321 -5.05 3.00 10.09
N LYS A 322 -5.57 2.27 11.05
CA LYS A 322 -7.00 2.17 11.31
C LYS A 322 -7.44 3.32 12.20
N VAL A 323 -8.35 4.15 11.73
CA VAL A 323 -8.85 5.31 12.49
C VAL A 323 -10.35 5.15 12.68
N PHE A 324 -10.78 5.07 13.93
CA PHE A 324 -12.19 5.01 14.25
C PHE A 324 -12.77 6.43 14.32
N VAL A 325 -13.77 6.71 13.50
CA VAL A 325 -14.44 8.01 13.39
C VAL A 325 -15.84 7.87 13.96
N ASP A 326 -16.07 8.47 15.11
CA ASP A 326 -17.34 8.44 15.81
C ASP A 326 -18.12 9.73 15.54
N ALA A 327 -19.30 9.61 14.93
CA ALA A 327 -20.25 10.70 14.82
C ALA A 327 -21.15 10.66 16.06
N GLY A 328 -20.99 11.61 16.98
CA GLY A 328 -21.77 11.68 18.22
C GLY A 328 -23.28 11.63 17.97
N HIS A 329 -24.04 11.09 18.93
CA HIS A 329 -25.51 10.94 18.87
C HIS A 329 -25.98 10.04 17.72
N GLY A 330 -27.25 10.16 17.28
CA GLY A 330 -27.84 9.45 16.15
C GLY A 330 -29.18 8.78 16.49
N GLY A 331 -30.01 8.53 15.47
CA GLY A 331 -31.33 7.94 15.64
C GLY A 331 -32.24 8.82 16.48
N TYR A 332 -32.80 8.28 17.56
CA TYR A 332 -33.70 9.02 18.46
C TYR A 332 -32.97 10.09 19.29
N ASP A 333 -31.65 9.93 19.51
CA ASP A 333 -30.83 10.93 20.18
C ASP A 333 -30.38 11.98 19.16
N SER A 334 -31.01 13.16 19.22
CA SER A 334 -30.65 14.29 18.35
C SER A 334 -29.33 14.96 18.72
N GLY A 335 -28.82 14.71 19.92
CA GLY A 335 -27.93 15.64 20.61
C GLY A 335 -28.60 17.00 20.81
N ALA A 336 -27.78 18.04 20.91
CA ALA A 336 -28.28 19.40 21.03
C ALA A 336 -29.07 19.85 19.78
N VAL A 337 -30.09 20.67 20.00
CA VAL A 337 -30.89 21.31 18.95
C VAL A 337 -30.84 22.82 19.15
N GLY A 338 -30.48 23.55 18.10
CA GLY A 338 -30.34 25.00 18.16
C GLY A 338 -30.19 25.61 16.78
N ASN A 339 -30.71 26.82 16.59
CA ASN A 339 -30.57 27.59 15.34
C ASN A 339 -30.97 26.79 14.07
N GLY A 340 -31.97 25.92 14.18
CA GLY A 340 -32.47 25.07 13.09
C GLY A 340 -31.58 23.88 12.73
N LEU A 341 -30.61 23.54 13.59
CA LEU A 341 -29.71 22.39 13.43
C LEU A 341 -29.98 21.33 14.51
N LYS A 342 -29.72 20.07 14.16
CA LYS A 342 -29.56 18.96 15.10
C LYS A 342 -28.10 18.54 15.10
N GLU A 343 -27.52 18.40 16.29
CA GLU A 343 -26.11 18.03 16.45
C GLU A 343 -25.77 16.73 15.71
N LYS A 344 -26.61 15.70 15.83
CA LYS A 344 -26.38 14.40 15.15
C LYS A 344 -26.16 14.51 13.63
N ASP A 345 -26.79 15.49 12.98
CA ASP A 345 -26.73 15.68 11.53
C ASP A 345 -25.42 16.37 11.15
N VAL A 346 -25.03 17.40 11.91
CA VAL A 346 -23.74 18.09 11.76
C VAL A 346 -22.57 17.11 11.99
N ASN A 347 -22.64 16.33 13.08
CA ASN A 347 -21.63 15.34 13.43
C ASN A 347 -21.45 14.29 12.33
N LEU A 348 -22.57 13.77 11.79
CA LEU A 348 -22.53 12.77 10.72
C LEU A 348 -21.95 13.35 9.42
N ALA A 349 -22.33 14.58 9.06
CA ALA A 349 -21.83 15.25 7.87
C ALA A 349 -20.30 15.40 7.92
N VAL A 350 -19.77 15.96 9.02
CA VAL A 350 -18.32 16.13 9.19
C VAL A 350 -17.59 14.79 9.30
N ALA A 351 -18.14 13.81 10.03
CA ALA A 351 -17.54 12.48 10.15
C ALA A 351 -17.41 11.76 8.80
N LYS A 352 -18.39 11.89 7.90
CA LYS A 352 -18.32 11.33 6.54
C LYS A 352 -17.19 11.97 5.72
N LEU A 353 -17.01 13.28 5.84
CA LEU A 353 -15.93 14.01 5.17
C LEU A 353 -14.56 13.58 5.73
N VAL A 354 -14.42 13.46 7.06
CA VAL A 354 -13.21 12.93 7.71
C VAL A 354 -12.90 11.51 7.21
N ASN A 355 -13.90 10.64 7.18
CA ASN A 355 -13.77 9.27 6.66
C ASN A 355 -13.30 9.26 5.19
N SER A 356 -13.86 10.12 4.34
CA SER A 356 -13.45 10.25 2.94
C SER A 356 -11.97 10.65 2.82
N LYS A 357 -11.55 11.70 3.54
CA LYS A 357 -10.17 12.20 3.53
C LYS A 357 -9.17 11.18 4.07
N LEU A 358 -9.50 10.48 5.16
CA LEU A 358 -8.69 9.40 5.70
C LEU A 358 -8.50 8.27 4.68
N SER A 359 -9.57 7.82 4.02
CA SER A 359 -9.48 6.79 2.99
C SER A 359 -8.65 7.25 1.79
N ALA A 360 -8.88 8.47 1.31
CA ALA A 360 -8.10 9.08 0.23
C ALA A 360 -6.61 9.19 0.58
N GLY A 361 -6.30 9.53 1.84
CA GLY A 361 -4.94 9.58 2.38
C GLY A 361 -4.28 8.21 2.62
N GLY A 362 -4.98 7.11 2.40
CA GLY A 362 -4.44 5.76 2.55
C GLY A 362 -4.62 5.14 3.94
N ALA A 363 -5.29 5.81 4.89
CA ALA A 363 -5.72 5.19 6.13
C ALA A 363 -6.88 4.20 5.88
N ILE A 364 -7.24 3.43 6.91
CA ILE A 364 -8.39 2.52 6.93
C ILE A 364 -9.39 3.07 7.95
N PRO A 365 -10.24 4.03 7.55
CA PRO A 365 -11.21 4.59 8.47
C PRO A 365 -12.34 3.59 8.75
N VAL A 366 -12.85 3.62 9.98
CA VAL A 366 -14.02 2.83 10.41
C VAL A 366 -14.98 3.80 11.09
N MET A 367 -16.19 3.92 10.58
CA MET A 367 -17.19 4.80 11.19
C MET A 367 -17.98 4.07 12.27
N ALA A 368 -18.27 4.75 13.39
CA ALA A 368 -19.25 4.27 14.36
C ALA A 368 -20.60 4.04 13.66
N ARG A 369 -21.13 5.08 13.01
CA ARG A 369 -22.33 5.05 12.17
C ARG A 369 -22.09 5.81 10.86
N SER A 370 -22.62 5.28 9.75
CA SER A 370 -22.61 5.94 8.43
C SER A 370 -23.97 6.49 8.01
N THR A 371 -25.01 6.20 8.80
CA THR A 371 -26.39 6.66 8.63
C THR A 371 -26.91 7.22 9.96
N ASP A 372 -28.14 7.75 9.95
CA ASP A 372 -28.81 8.22 11.16
C ASP A 372 -29.38 7.04 11.96
N VAL A 373 -28.52 6.41 12.75
CA VAL A 373 -28.87 5.32 13.66
C VAL A 373 -28.28 5.60 15.03
N PHE A 374 -28.98 5.17 16.07
CA PHE A 374 -28.50 5.26 17.44
C PHE A 374 -27.53 4.10 17.73
N LEU A 375 -26.43 4.40 18.43
CA LEU A 375 -25.50 3.42 18.98
C LEU A 375 -25.18 3.80 20.42
N GLU A 376 -25.18 2.82 21.31
CA GLU A 376 -24.80 3.02 22.70
C GLU A 376 -23.33 3.45 22.83
N LEU A 377 -23.00 4.22 23.86
CA LEU A 377 -21.63 4.70 24.07
C LEU A 377 -20.64 3.53 24.22
N SER A 378 -21.04 2.46 24.90
CA SER A 378 -20.26 1.24 25.08
C SER A 378 -20.09 0.46 23.77
N GLU A 379 -21.12 0.45 22.91
CA GLU A 379 -21.08 -0.20 21.60
C GLU A 379 -20.06 0.48 20.68
N ARG A 380 -19.99 1.82 20.70
CA ARG A 380 -19.01 2.60 19.92
C ARG A 380 -17.58 2.22 20.29
N VAL A 381 -17.29 2.14 21.59
CA VAL A 381 -15.98 1.73 22.13
C VAL A 381 -15.67 0.28 21.76
N ALA A 382 -16.64 -0.63 21.94
CA ALA A 382 -16.48 -2.04 21.60
C ALA A 382 -16.19 -2.23 20.10
N LYS A 383 -16.86 -1.45 19.23
CA LYS A 383 -16.63 -1.47 17.78
C LYS A 383 -15.25 -0.95 17.40
N ALA A 384 -14.75 0.10 18.05
CA ALA A 384 -13.39 0.58 17.84
C ALA A 384 -12.35 -0.49 18.23
N LYS A 385 -12.54 -1.12 19.39
CA LYS A 385 -11.68 -2.20 19.90
C LYS A 385 -11.70 -3.43 18.99
N SER A 386 -12.88 -3.92 18.59
CA SER A 386 -13.01 -5.10 17.73
C SER A 386 -12.40 -4.89 16.33
N ASN A 387 -12.41 -3.64 15.85
CA ASN A 387 -11.75 -3.28 14.60
C ASN A 387 -10.22 -3.10 14.73
N ASN A 388 -9.66 -3.20 15.95
CA ASN A 388 -8.26 -2.91 16.25
C ASN A 388 -7.87 -1.50 15.78
N ALA A 389 -8.69 -0.50 16.11
CA ALA A 389 -8.41 0.89 15.74
C ALA A 389 -7.11 1.38 16.41
N ASN A 390 -6.27 2.09 15.64
CA ASN A 390 -5.07 2.75 16.14
C ASN A 390 -5.40 4.08 16.84
N LEU A 391 -6.51 4.72 16.45
CA LEU A 391 -6.99 5.98 17.01
C LEU A 391 -8.52 5.97 17.10
N PHE A 392 -9.06 6.72 18.06
CA PHE A 392 -10.49 7.01 18.19
C PHE A 392 -10.73 8.53 18.16
N VAL A 393 -11.54 9.02 17.22
CA VAL A 393 -11.90 10.44 17.14
C VAL A 393 -13.42 10.56 17.11
N SER A 394 -14.00 11.11 18.18
CA SER A 394 -15.43 11.45 18.25
C SER A 394 -15.65 12.91 17.88
N ILE A 395 -16.71 13.18 17.13
CA ILE A 395 -17.04 14.50 16.57
C ILE A 395 -18.41 14.90 17.10
N HIS A 396 -18.44 16.07 17.73
CA HIS A 396 -19.59 16.68 18.41
C HIS A 396 -19.75 18.16 18.03
N ALA A 397 -20.94 18.70 18.30
CA ALA A 397 -21.23 20.12 18.19
C ALA A 397 -21.84 20.61 19.50
N ASN A 398 -21.06 21.43 20.20
CA ASN A 398 -21.30 21.83 21.58
C ASN A 398 -22.61 22.61 21.75
N SER A 399 -23.08 22.72 22.98
CA SER A 399 -24.22 23.56 23.34
C SER A 399 -24.09 24.07 24.77
N ALA A 400 -24.38 25.36 24.94
CA ALA A 400 -24.46 26.04 26.23
C ALA A 400 -25.34 27.29 26.09
N SER A 401 -25.14 28.32 26.92
CA SER A 401 -25.79 29.62 26.72
C SER A 401 -25.57 30.18 25.30
N PRO A 402 -26.50 30.95 24.73
CA PRO A 402 -26.33 31.52 23.38
C PRO A 402 -25.07 32.37 23.18
N ALA A 403 -24.49 32.91 24.25
CA ALA A 403 -23.24 33.68 24.22
C ALA A 403 -21.97 32.81 24.12
N ALA A 404 -22.06 31.52 24.45
CA ALA A 404 -20.90 30.62 24.41
C ALA A 404 -20.52 30.30 22.97
N THR A 405 -19.24 30.48 22.62
CA THR A 405 -18.70 30.22 21.29
C THR A 405 -17.31 29.61 21.39
N GLY A 406 -16.87 28.99 20.30
CA GLY A 406 -15.51 28.49 20.13
C GLY A 406 -15.40 26.99 19.91
N THR A 407 -14.18 26.53 19.67
CA THR A 407 -13.83 25.13 19.45
C THR A 407 -12.99 24.62 20.62
N GLU A 408 -13.28 23.41 21.10
CA GLU A 408 -12.51 22.71 22.12
C GLU A 408 -12.33 21.23 21.76
N THR A 409 -11.27 20.62 22.27
CA THR A 409 -11.03 19.19 22.10
C THR A 409 -10.72 18.56 23.45
N TYR A 410 -11.33 17.42 23.72
CA TYR A 410 -11.21 16.68 24.96
C TYR A 410 -10.40 15.40 24.77
N TYR A 411 -9.66 15.03 25.82
CA TYR A 411 -9.04 13.72 26.00
C TYR A 411 -9.30 13.22 27.42
N TYR A 412 -8.96 11.97 27.69
CA TYR A 412 -9.00 11.41 29.04
C TYR A 412 -7.70 10.70 29.39
N THR A 413 -7.47 10.45 30.68
CA THR A 413 -6.17 9.98 31.20
C THR A 413 -6.15 8.50 31.60
N LYS A 414 -7.28 7.79 31.52
CA LYS A 414 -7.37 6.37 31.91
C LYS A 414 -6.50 5.45 31.03
N TYR A 415 -6.49 5.66 29.72
CA TYR A 415 -5.72 4.88 28.76
C TYR A 415 -4.99 5.80 27.77
N GLU A 416 -3.77 5.44 27.39
CA GLU A 416 -3.01 6.14 26.35
C GLU A 416 -2.95 7.67 26.55
N ALA A 417 -2.80 8.12 27.81
CA ALA A 417 -3.03 9.52 28.20
C ALA A 417 -2.21 10.54 27.38
N ASP A 418 -0.89 10.31 27.28
CA ASP A 418 0.01 11.21 26.53
C ASP A 418 -0.30 11.21 25.03
N ASN A 419 -0.60 10.04 24.47
CA ASN A 419 -0.96 9.91 23.06
C ASN A 419 -2.33 10.56 22.77
N SER A 420 -3.31 10.41 23.67
CA SER A 420 -4.63 11.04 23.58
C SER A 420 -4.53 12.57 23.67
N LYS A 421 -3.72 13.08 24.61
CA LYS A 421 -3.40 14.52 24.72
C LYS A 421 -2.74 15.04 23.45
N ARG A 422 -1.76 14.29 22.90
CA ARG A 422 -1.09 14.64 21.64
C ARG A 422 -2.09 14.71 20.49
N LEU A 423 -2.94 13.70 20.33
CA LEU A 423 -3.97 13.66 19.29
C LEU A 423 -4.92 14.86 19.39
N ALA A 424 -5.48 15.09 20.57
CA ALA A 424 -6.38 16.21 20.83
C ALA A 424 -5.70 17.56 20.54
N THR A 425 -4.43 17.71 20.91
CA THR A 425 -3.63 18.92 20.64
C THR A 425 -3.41 19.14 19.15
N GLN A 426 -3.08 18.10 18.39
CA GLN A 426 -2.85 18.22 16.95
C GLN A 426 -4.13 18.57 16.21
N ILE A 427 -5.28 18.03 16.62
CA ILE A 427 -6.59 18.39 16.07
C ILE A 427 -6.94 19.84 16.45
N GLN A 428 -6.90 20.19 17.74
CA GLN A 428 -7.27 21.52 18.23
C GLN A 428 -6.46 22.62 17.51
N ASN A 429 -5.13 22.47 17.41
CA ASN A 429 -4.24 23.48 16.82
C ASN A 429 -4.54 23.85 15.37
N ARG A 430 -5.31 23.01 14.66
CA ARG A 430 -5.73 23.21 13.27
C ARG A 430 -7.20 23.61 13.19
N LEU A 431 -8.05 22.97 13.99
CA LEU A 431 -9.50 23.09 13.86
C LEU A 431 -10.01 24.50 14.14
N TYR A 432 -9.62 25.11 15.27
CA TYR A 432 -10.15 26.45 15.61
C TYR A 432 -9.72 27.51 14.58
N LYS A 433 -8.52 27.35 13.99
CA LYS A 433 -8.01 28.25 12.94
C LYS A 433 -8.80 28.06 11.65
N ALA A 434 -9.02 26.81 11.25
CA ALA A 434 -9.77 26.49 10.04
C ALA A 434 -11.23 26.99 10.13
N LEU A 435 -11.83 26.93 11.31
CA LEU A 435 -13.19 27.41 11.56
C LEU A 435 -13.28 28.89 11.91
N ASN A 436 -12.15 29.57 12.11
CA ASN A 436 -12.09 30.95 12.59
C ASN A 436 -12.98 31.14 13.84
N THR A 437 -12.81 30.28 14.83
CA THR A 437 -13.56 30.25 16.10
C THR A 437 -12.65 30.59 17.26
N GLN A 438 -13.23 30.97 18.40
CA GLN A 438 -12.46 31.13 19.63
C GLN A 438 -11.77 29.81 20.01
N ASN A 439 -10.46 29.85 20.26
CA ASN A 439 -9.73 28.70 20.76
C ASN A 439 -10.04 28.50 22.24
N ARG A 440 -10.75 27.43 22.59
CA ARG A 440 -11.07 27.07 23.99
C ARG A 440 -10.12 26.02 24.57
N GLY A 441 -9.12 25.59 23.79
CA GLY A 441 -8.03 24.74 24.23
C GLY A 441 -8.35 23.24 24.26
N VAL A 442 -7.36 22.49 24.74
CA VAL A 442 -7.44 21.04 24.98
C VAL A 442 -7.72 20.79 26.46
N LYS A 443 -8.69 19.95 26.78
CA LYS A 443 -9.17 19.74 28.15
C LYS A 443 -9.28 18.25 28.50
N ILE A 444 -9.22 17.94 29.79
CA ILE A 444 -9.61 16.62 30.28
C ILE A 444 -11.14 16.60 30.37
N GLY A 445 -11.78 15.60 29.74
CA GLY A 445 -13.23 15.44 29.73
C GLY A 445 -13.64 14.01 30.06
N ASN A 446 -14.52 13.83 31.05
CA ASN A 446 -14.95 12.51 31.52
C ASN A 446 -16.08 11.91 30.65
N PHE A 447 -15.87 11.81 29.33
CA PHE A 447 -16.85 11.24 28.40
C PHE A 447 -16.61 9.76 28.19
N HIS A 448 -17.68 8.94 28.23
CA HIS A 448 -17.57 7.47 28.16
C HIS A 448 -16.71 7.00 26.98
N VAL A 449 -16.93 7.54 25.79
CA VAL A 449 -16.28 7.08 24.54
C VAL A 449 -14.77 7.27 24.53
N ILE A 450 -14.24 8.33 25.15
CA ILE A 450 -12.79 8.55 25.26
C ILE A 450 -12.23 7.98 26.56
N ARG A 451 -13.03 7.89 27.63
CA ARG A 451 -12.63 7.27 28.90
C ARG A 451 -12.39 5.78 28.74
N GLU A 452 -13.28 5.07 28.05
CA GLU A 452 -13.24 3.61 27.94
C GLU A 452 -12.53 3.11 26.67
N SER A 453 -12.08 4.01 25.80
CA SER A 453 -11.25 3.66 24.64
C SER A 453 -9.84 3.26 25.07
N THR A 454 -9.43 2.03 24.75
CA THR A 454 -8.09 1.49 25.08
C THR A 454 -7.01 1.88 24.07
N MET A 455 -7.35 2.73 23.09
CA MET A 455 -6.43 3.32 22.12
C MET A 455 -6.42 4.85 22.32
N PRO A 456 -5.42 5.57 21.79
CA PRO A 456 -5.41 7.03 21.88
C PRO A 456 -6.70 7.63 21.32
N SER A 457 -7.33 8.50 22.10
CA SER A 457 -8.69 8.96 21.84
C SER A 457 -8.88 10.46 22.05
N SER A 458 -9.75 11.06 21.25
CA SER A 458 -10.13 12.47 21.38
C SER A 458 -11.61 12.68 21.06
N LEU A 459 -12.26 13.61 21.76
CA LEU A 459 -13.60 14.10 21.45
C LEU A 459 -13.50 15.57 21.03
N VAL A 460 -13.99 15.88 19.85
CA VAL A 460 -13.88 17.19 19.23
C VAL A 460 -15.22 17.90 19.32
N GLU A 461 -15.24 19.08 19.93
CA GLU A 461 -16.37 19.99 19.88
C GLU A 461 -16.13 21.04 18.80
N LEU A 462 -16.80 20.87 17.66
CA LEU A 462 -16.56 21.69 16.46
C LEU A 462 -16.77 23.18 16.72
N ALA A 463 -17.96 23.54 17.21
CA ALA A 463 -18.38 24.88 17.60
C ALA A 463 -19.69 24.77 18.42
N PHE A 464 -20.27 25.88 18.89
CA PHE A 464 -21.52 25.87 19.66
C PHE A 464 -22.77 25.98 18.77
N ILE A 465 -23.59 24.94 18.72
CA ILE A 465 -24.86 24.92 17.96
C ILE A 465 -25.88 25.92 18.49
N SER A 466 -25.78 26.29 19.78
CA SER A 466 -26.67 27.27 20.41
C SER A 466 -26.30 28.72 20.12
N ASN A 467 -25.08 28.99 19.65
CA ASN A 467 -24.64 30.32 19.24
C ASN A 467 -24.89 30.55 17.75
N VAL A 468 -25.55 31.66 17.40
CA VAL A 468 -25.98 31.93 16.01
C VAL A 468 -24.80 32.01 15.02
N ASN A 469 -23.67 32.57 15.42
CA ASN A 469 -22.50 32.72 14.56
C ASN A 469 -21.81 31.38 14.32
N ASP A 470 -21.65 30.57 15.37
CA ASP A 470 -21.07 29.23 15.27
C ASP A 470 -22.00 28.29 14.50
N ALA A 471 -23.30 28.33 14.77
CA ALA A 471 -24.30 27.58 14.03
C ALA A 471 -24.29 27.90 12.52
N SER A 472 -24.08 29.16 12.14
CA SER A 472 -23.94 29.55 10.72
C SER A 472 -22.77 28.84 10.03
N LYS A 473 -21.65 28.64 10.75
CA LYS A 473 -20.49 27.86 10.28
C LYS A 473 -20.82 26.37 10.23
N LEU A 474 -21.44 25.82 11.28
CA LEU A 474 -21.82 24.40 11.35
C LEU A 474 -22.81 24.00 10.23
N LYS A 475 -23.66 24.92 9.77
CA LYS A 475 -24.58 24.74 8.64
C LYS A 475 -23.88 24.79 7.27
N SER A 476 -22.73 25.45 7.19
CA SER A 476 -22.04 25.71 5.92
C SER A 476 -21.22 24.51 5.47
N ALA A 477 -21.49 24.00 4.26
CA ALA A 477 -20.71 22.92 3.65
C ALA A 477 -19.21 23.24 3.55
N LEU A 478 -18.86 24.51 3.28
CA LEU A 478 -17.47 24.95 3.25
C LEU A 478 -16.80 24.79 4.62
N TYR A 479 -17.46 25.19 5.70
CA TYR A 479 -16.90 25.09 7.05
C TYR A 479 -16.89 23.65 7.57
N GLN A 480 -17.88 22.83 7.21
CA GLN A 480 -17.84 21.39 7.45
C GLN A 480 -16.63 20.73 6.77
N GLU A 481 -16.30 21.14 5.54
CA GLU A 481 -15.11 20.64 4.86
C GLU A 481 -13.81 21.14 5.49
N LYS A 482 -13.76 22.41 5.93
CA LYS A 482 -12.63 22.94 6.69
C LYS A 482 -12.44 22.19 8.01
N ALA A 483 -13.52 21.88 8.73
CA ALA A 483 -13.46 21.05 9.94
C ALA A 483 -12.86 19.68 9.64
N ALA A 484 -13.41 18.99 8.65
CA ALA A 484 -12.95 17.66 8.27
C ALA A 484 -11.49 17.64 7.83
N GLN A 485 -11.06 18.66 7.07
CA GLN A 485 -9.68 18.83 6.66
C GLN A 485 -8.75 19.03 7.86
N ALA A 486 -9.13 19.90 8.81
CA ALA A 486 -8.34 20.15 10.00
C ALA A 486 -8.23 18.93 10.92
N ILE A 487 -9.30 18.13 11.06
CA ILE A 487 -9.27 16.87 11.80
C ILE A 487 -8.34 15.86 11.11
N TYR A 488 -8.47 15.70 9.79
CA TYR A 488 -7.60 14.84 8.99
C TYR A 488 -6.11 15.20 9.12
N GLU A 489 -5.78 16.49 9.00
CA GLU A 489 -4.41 16.99 9.18
C GLU A 489 -3.94 16.90 10.64
N GLY A 490 -4.85 16.99 11.61
CA GLY A 490 -4.56 16.75 13.02
C GLY A 490 -4.19 15.29 13.28
N ILE A 491 -4.88 14.35 12.63
CA ILE A 491 -4.57 12.92 12.68
C ILE A 491 -3.24 12.63 12.00
N ILE A 492 -2.94 13.23 10.84
CA ILE A 492 -1.60 13.18 10.24
C ILE A 492 -0.58 13.74 11.24
N GLY A 493 -0.90 14.87 11.87
CA GLY A 493 -0.05 15.56 12.83
C GLY A 493 0.31 14.77 14.08
N TYR A 494 -0.49 13.76 14.41
CA TYR A 494 -0.26 12.88 15.55
C TYR A 494 0.80 11.81 15.26
N TYR A 495 0.94 11.36 14.01
CA TYR A 495 1.93 10.37 13.57
C TYR A 495 3.22 11.05 13.10
#